data_AF-L9XEL2-F1
#
_entry.id   AF-L9XEL2-F1
#
_cell.length_a   1.000
_cell.length_b   1.000
_cell.length_c   1.000
_cell.angle_alpha   90.00
_cell.angle_beta   90.00
_cell.angle_gamma   90.00
#
_symmetry.space_group_name_H-M   'P 1'
#
loop_
_entity.id
_entity.type
_entity.pdbx_description
1 polymer ?
#
loop_
_entity_poly.entity_id
_entity_poly.type
_entity_poly.pdbx_seq_one_letter_code
_entity_poly.pdbx_strand_id
1 'polypeptide(L)'
;MSETDADGAAAPRNGTDERTESSATDEQTADGDRTAEGKSLGVGVVTIATERRLETDAAGETIATALKSADHEIVTREHIGSDHDRIQSIVSRMIDRGDVDVVLTAGATSIEPSDVAIEAVEPLLDKRLTAFGELFTRLVYEAVGTRAVAARTVAGVADGVPVFCLPGNADASRLALENLILPEVAYLIDLARADLDGDRWAVAGDEDENGAGDDGRADTDQNGGR
;
A
#
# COMPACT_ATOMS: atom_id res chain seq x y z
N MET A 1 46.44 -8.50 52.28
CA MET A 1 45.51 -8.29 53.41
C MET A 1 45.19 -6.81 53.42
N SER A 2 43.97 -6.32 53.30
CA SER A 2 42.63 -6.91 53.23
C SER A 2 41.65 -5.77 52.91
N GLU A 3 40.56 -6.10 52.21
CA GLU A 3 39.38 -5.29 51.94
C GLU A 3 38.69 -4.76 53.22
N THR A 4 37.80 -3.77 53.10
CA THR A 4 36.34 -3.91 53.40
C THR A 4 35.61 -2.55 53.33
N ASP A 5 34.52 -2.55 52.55
CA ASP A 5 33.46 -1.53 52.45
C ASP A 5 32.57 -1.43 53.71
N ALA A 6 31.89 -0.28 53.90
CA ALA A 6 30.60 -0.27 54.60
C ALA A 6 29.69 0.90 54.19
N ASP A 7 28.49 0.49 53.80
CA ASP A 7 27.28 1.20 53.37
C ASP A 7 26.53 1.90 54.52
N GLY A 8 25.68 2.87 54.18
CA GLY A 8 24.94 3.71 55.11
C GLY A 8 23.55 4.15 54.62
N ALA A 9 22.53 3.54 55.23
CA ALA A 9 21.30 4.15 55.77
C ALA A 9 20.07 4.47 54.86
N ALA A 10 18.95 3.82 55.23
CA ALA A 10 17.68 4.41 55.74
C ALA A 10 16.37 4.08 54.98
N ALA A 11 15.39 3.54 55.73
CA ALA A 11 13.96 3.41 55.41
C ALA A 11 13.14 4.53 56.11
N PRO A 12 11.84 4.81 55.81
CA PRO A 12 10.72 3.96 56.30
C PRO A 12 9.31 4.02 55.57
N ARG A 13 8.56 2.90 55.70
CA ARG A 13 7.13 2.68 56.10
C ARG A 13 5.88 3.23 55.34
N ASN A 14 5.05 2.25 54.89
CA ASN A 14 3.62 1.91 55.20
C ASN A 14 2.42 2.79 54.76
N GLY A 15 1.37 2.15 54.20
CA GLY A 15 -0.03 2.65 54.21
C GLY A 15 -0.97 2.14 53.09
N THR A 16 -1.95 1.32 53.45
CA THR A 16 -3.16 0.88 52.70
C THR A 16 -4.33 1.86 52.85
N ASP A 17 -5.16 2.11 51.81
CA ASP A 17 -6.63 1.87 51.80
C ASP A 17 -7.43 2.53 50.63
N GLU A 18 -8.41 1.75 50.14
CA GLU A 18 -9.80 2.04 49.70
C GLU A 18 -10.25 3.04 48.60
N ARG A 19 -10.92 2.45 47.59
CA ARG A 19 -12.31 2.70 47.07
C ARG A 19 -12.70 3.88 46.13
N THR A 20 -13.22 3.45 44.96
CA THR A 20 -14.46 3.84 44.22
C THR A 20 -14.57 5.22 43.54
N GLU A 21 -14.76 5.26 42.21
CA GLU A 21 -16.00 5.68 41.51
C GLU A 21 -15.81 5.91 39.99
N SER A 22 -16.62 5.15 39.23
CA SER A 22 -17.21 5.37 37.89
C SER A 22 -17.12 6.77 37.25
N SER A 23 -16.77 6.83 35.97
CA SER A 23 -17.66 7.45 34.96
C SER A 23 -17.24 7.07 33.54
N ALA A 24 -18.25 6.74 32.74
CA ALA A 24 -18.16 6.44 31.32
C ALA A 24 -17.86 7.69 30.51
N THR A 25 -17.12 7.51 29.41
CA THR A 25 -17.36 8.25 28.17
C THR A 25 -17.12 7.27 27.03
N ASP A 26 -18.22 6.71 26.53
CA ASP A 26 -18.30 6.21 25.16
C ASP A 26 -18.04 7.39 24.22
N GLU A 27 -16.94 7.34 23.47
CA GLU A 27 -16.87 8.04 22.19
C GLU A 27 -16.43 7.05 21.12
N GLN A 28 -17.28 7.01 20.10
CA GLN A 28 -17.38 6.01 19.07
C GLN A 28 -16.62 6.47 17.82
N THR A 29 -16.32 5.49 16.96
CA THR A 29 -15.99 5.60 15.51
C THR A 29 -14.52 5.83 15.14
N ALA A 30 -13.82 4.72 14.94
CA ALA A 30 -12.94 4.57 13.78
C ALA A 30 -13.38 3.29 13.06
N ASP A 31 -14.04 3.47 11.91
CA ASP A 31 -14.36 2.43 10.93
C ASP A 31 -13.05 1.92 10.33
N GLY A 32 -12.33 1.08 11.09
CA GLY A 32 -10.95 0.66 10.82
C GLY A 32 -10.78 -0.85 10.74
N ASP A 33 -11.82 -1.58 10.36
CA ASP A 33 -11.75 -3.04 10.20
C ASP A 33 -12.51 -3.48 8.94
N ARG A 34 -11.89 -3.23 7.79
CA ARG A 34 -12.22 -3.93 6.55
C ARG A 34 -10.93 -4.50 5.96
N THR A 35 -10.22 -5.30 6.75
CA THR A 35 -9.25 -6.24 6.18
C THR A 35 -10.02 -7.22 5.32
N ALA A 36 -9.76 -7.24 4.02
CA ALA A 36 -10.21 -8.32 3.14
C ALA A 36 -9.73 -9.65 3.74
N GLU A 37 -10.65 -10.46 4.25
CA GLU A 37 -10.32 -11.77 4.83
C GLU A 37 -9.66 -12.66 3.76
N GLY A 38 -8.38 -13.01 3.99
CA GLY A 38 -7.82 -14.33 3.67
C GLY A 38 -7.68 -14.73 2.19
N LYS A 39 -7.63 -13.80 1.24
CA LYS A 39 -7.27 -14.18 -0.14
C LYS A 39 -5.75 -14.28 -0.28
N SER A 40 -5.24 -15.50 -0.48
CA SER A 40 -3.85 -15.68 -0.89
C SER A 40 -3.64 -15.01 -2.25
N LEU A 41 -2.64 -14.15 -2.35
CA LEU A 41 -2.34 -13.35 -3.53
C LEU A 41 -1.17 -13.98 -4.30
N GLY A 42 -1.25 -13.94 -5.63
CA GLY A 42 -0.13 -14.27 -6.50
C GLY A 42 0.80 -13.07 -6.68
N VAL A 43 2.07 -13.21 -6.28
CA VAL A 43 3.05 -12.12 -6.29
C VAL A 43 4.16 -12.40 -7.30
N GLY A 44 4.38 -11.45 -8.20
CA GLY A 44 5.56 -11.40 -9.05
C GLY A 44 6.69 -10.65 -8.38
N VAL A 45 7.87 -11.27 -8.23
CA VAL A 45 9.03 -10.64 -7.57
C VAL A 45 10.19 -10.52 -8.56
N VAL A 46 10.75 -9.32 -8.70
CA VAL A 46 11.93 -9.05 -9.53
C VAL A 46 13.04 -8.41 -8.72
N THR A 47 14.14 -9.11 -8.50
CA THR A 47 15.36 -8.51 -7.97
C THR A 47 16.19 -7.94 -9.12
N ILE A 48 16.59 -6.67 -9.00
CA ILE A 48 17.39 -5.95 -9.98
C ILE A 48 18.71 -5.56 -9.32
N ALA A 49 19.79 -6.26 -9.70
CA ALA A 49 21.12 -6.03 -9.15
C ALA A 49 22.21 -6.24 -10.20
N THR A 50 23.32 -5.52 -10.04
CA THR A 50 24.49 -5.64 -10.94
C THR A 50 25.05 -7.08 -10.97
N GLU A 51 25.04 -7.76 -9.82
CA GLU A 51 25.46 -9.16 -9.69
C GLU A 51 24.27 -10.10 -9.88
N ARG A 52 24.28 -10.86 -10.98
CA ARG A 52 23.18 -11.77 -11.37
C ARG A 52 23.22 -13.13 -10.65
N ARG A 53 23.26 -13.14 -9.31
CA ARG A 53 23.24 -14.37 -8.51
C ARG A 53 22.17 -14.32 -7.44
N LEU A 54 21.33 -15.36 -7.39
CA LEU A 54 20.31 -15.52 -6.35
C LEU A 54 20.91 -15.64 -4.93
N GLU A 55 22.13 -16.15 -4.82
CA GLU A 55 22.87 -16.30 -3.55
C GLU A 55 23.14 -14.96 -2.84
N THR A 56 23.13 -13.86 -3.60
CA THR A 56 23.36 -12.49 -3.09
C THR A 56 22.06 -11.67 -3.02
N ASP A 57 20.91 -12.29 -3.27
CA ASP A 57 19.59 -11.65 -3.31
C ASP A 57 18.98 -11.46 -1.92
N ALA A 58 19.62 -10.66 -1.06
CA ALA A 58 19.16 -10.43 0.30
C ALA A 58 17.78 -9.75 0.36
N ALA A 59 17.50 -8.82 -0.56
CA ALA A 59 16.21 -8.11 -0.62
C ALA A 59 15.08 -9.02 -1.12
N GLY A 60 15.29 -9.75 -2.22
CA GLY A 60 14.30 -10.69 -2.73
C GLY A 60 14.01 -11.82 -1.73
N GLU A 61 15.02 -12.28 -0.97
CA GLU A 61 14.79 -13.28 0.08
C GLU A 61 14.02 -12.72 1.28
N THR A 62 14.28 -11.47 1.63
CA THR A 62 13.50 -10.77 2.67
C THR A 62 12.04 -10.61 2.25
N ILE A 63 11.81 -10.19 1.00
CA ILE A 63 10.45 -10.10 0.42
C ILE A 63 9.79 -11.47 0.42
N ALA A 64 10.49 -12.50 -0.04
CA ALA A 64 9.93 -13.85 -0.11
C ALA A 64 9.53 -14.41 1.26
N THR A 65 10.37 -14.17 2.26
CA THR A 65 10.10 -14.58 3.65
C THR A 65 8.88 -13.88 4.22
N ALA A 66 8.77 -12.55 4.02
CA ALA A 66 7.64 -11.76 4.50
C ALA A 66 6.33 -12.16 3.81
N LEU A 67 6.33 -12.32 2.47
CA LEU A 67 5.17 -12.76 1.71
C LEU A 67 4.66 -14.14 2.16
N LYS A 68 5.59 -15.10 2.34
CA LYS A 68 5.25 -16.43 2.85
C LYS A 68 4.67 -16.38 4.26
N SER A 69 5.16 -15.47 5.10
CA SER A 69 4.66 -15.29 6.47
C SER A 69 3.26 -14.67 6.50
N ALA A 70 2.89 -13.94 5.45
CA ALA A 70 1.57 -13.37 5.21
C ALA A 70 0.64 -14.30 4.39
N ASP A 71 1.02 -15.56 4.16
CA ASP A 71 0.25 -16.55 3.39
C ASP A 71 -0.02 -16.16 1.91
N HIS A 72 0.93 -15.43 1.31
CA HIS A 72 0.92 -15.09 -0.12
C HIS A 72 1.87 -16.00 -0.91
N GLU A 73 1.52 -16.26 -2.18
CA GLU A 73 2.28 -17.12 -3.07
C GLU A 73 3.15 -16.31 -4.02
N ILE A 74 4.42 -16.69 -4.17
CA ILE A 74 5.30 -16.11 -5.19
C ILE A 74 5.16 -16.95 -6.46
N VAL A 75 4.30 -16.52 -7.39
CA VAL A 75 3.99 -17.26 -8.63
C VAL A 75 5.11 -17.12 -9.67
N THR A 76 5.91 -16.06 -9.57
CA THR A 76 7.08 -15.86 -10.42
C THR A 76 8.13 -15.04 -9.69
N ARG A 77 9.40 -15.46 -9.80
CA ARG A 77 10.55 -14.77 -9.22
C ARG A 77 11.68 -14.71 -10.23
N GLU A 78 12.22 -13.52 -10.45
CA GLU A 78 13.30 -13.26 -11.41
C GLU A 78 14.44 -12.50 -10.72
N HIS A 79 15.67 -12.75 -11.16
CA HIS A 79 16.84 -11.97 -10.77
C HIS A 79 17.58 -11.51 -12.02
N ILE A 80 17.62 -10.21 -12.23
CA ILE A 80 18.16 -9.60 -13.45
C ILE A 80 19.16 -8.49 -13.17
N GLY A 81 19.92 -8.15 -14.22
CA GLY A 81 20.77 -6.96 -14.24
C GLY A 81 19.96 -5.67 -14.44
N SER A 82 20.58 -4.53 -14.17
CA SER A 82 19.99 -3.20 -14.31
C SER A 82 19.96 -2.68 -15.76
N ASP A 83 19.36 -3.47 -16.65
CA ASP A 83 19.13 -3.10 -18.05
C ASP A 83 17.70 -2.59 -18.22
N HIS A 84 17.54 -1.35 -18.67
CA HIS A 84 16.25 -0.66 -18.75
C HIS A 84 15.19 -1.48 -19.50
N ASP A 85 15.50 -1.89 -20.74
CA ASP A 85 14.55 -2.57 -21.61
C ASP A 85 14.19 -3.95 -21.06
N ARG A 86 15.16 -4.64 -20.43
CA ARG A 86 14.91 -5.92 -19.77
C ARG A 86 14.03 -5.78 -18.54
N ILE A 87 14.25 -4.77 -17.70
CA ILE A 87 13.40 -4.51 -16.53
C ILE A 87 11.96 -4.27 -17.00
N GLN A 88 11.79 -3.34 -17.93
CA GLN A 88 10.48 -2.97 -18.47
C GLN A 88 9.76 -4.18 -19.08
N SER A 89 10.48 -4.97 -19.90
CA SER A 89 9.92 -6.17 -20.53
C SER A 89 9.50 -7.24 -19.52
N ILE A 90 10.25 -7.43 -18.43
CA ILE A 90 9.90 -8.43 -17.41
C ILE A 90 8.71 -7.97 -16.60
N VAL A 91 8.69 -6.71 -16.16
CA VAL A 91 7.58 -6.15 -15.37
C VAL A 91 6.29 -6.16 -16.19
N SER A 92 6.32 -5.71 -17.45
CA SER A 92 5.17 -5.79 -18.36
C SER A 92 4.66 -7.22 -18.52
N ARG A 93 5.55 -8.20 -18.75
CA ARG A 93 5.14 -9.61 -18.83
C ARG A 93 4.57 -10.15 -17.53
N MET A 94 4.97 -9.63 -16.36
CA MET A 94 4.38 -10.05 -15.09
C MET A 94 3.00 -9.44 -14.90
N ILE A 95 2.80 -8.18 -15.31
CA ILE A 95 1.48 -7.52 -15.30
C ILE A 95 0.48 -8.29 -16.18
N ASP A 96 0.91 -8.74 -17.36
CA ASP A 96 0.05 -9.49 -18.30
C ASP A 96 -0.33 -10.91 -17.84
N ARG A 97 0.20 -11.40 -16.72
CA ARG A 97 -0.06 -12.75 -16.24
C ARG A 97 -1.33 -12.81 -15.42
N GLY A 98 -2.24 -13.72 -15.79
CA GLY A 98 -3.48 -13.96 -15.05
C GLY A 98 -3.30 -14.59 -13.66
N ASP A 99 -2.10 -15.01 -13.28
CA ASP A 99 -1.77 -15.51 -11.93
C ASP A 99 -1.02 -14.49 -11.05
N VAL A 100 -0.75 -13.28 -11.57
CA VAL A 100 -0.07 -12.21 -10.82
C VAL A 100 -1.11 -11.16 -10.39
N ASP A 101 -1.27 -11.00 -9.09
CA ASP A 101 -2.10 -9.98 -8.48
C ASP A 101 -1.33 -8.69 -8.17
N VAL A 102 -0.02 -8.78 -7.90
CA VAL A 102 0.84 -7.64 -7.57
C VAL A 102 2.28 -7.91 -8.01
N VAL A 103 2.97 -6.86 -8.47
CA VAL A 103 4.39 -6.92 -8.84
C VAL A 103 5.24 -6.13 -7.85
N LEU A 104 6.29 -6.76 -7.32
CA LEU A 104 7.29 -6.16 -6.46
C LEU A 104 8.66 -6.22 -7.15
N THR A 105 9.29 -5.06 -7.35
CA THR A 105 10.70 -5.02 -7.75
C THR A 105 11.56 -4.60 -6.56
N ALA A 106 12.79 -5.10 -6.48
CA ALA A 106 13.74 -4.73 -5.44
C ALA A 106 15.12 -4.44 -6.04
N GLY A 107 15.62 -3.22 -5.86
CA GLY A 107 16.93 -2.80 -6.33
C GLY A 107 16.91 -1.88 -7.55
N ALA A 108 18.09 -1.38 -7.89
CA ALA A 108 18.34 -0.42 -8.96
C ALA A 108 17.46 0.85 -8.92
N THR A 109 17.12 1.32 -7.71
CA THR A 109 16.36 2.56 -7.51
C THR A 109 17.22 3.75 -7.08
N SER A 110 18.51 3.58 -6.82
CA SER A 110 19.37 4.63 -6.26
C SER A 110 19.68 5.74 -7.28
N ILE A 111 20.52 6.71 -6.92
CA ILE A 111 20.90 7.84 -7.77
C ILE A 111 22.05 7.52 -8.75
N GLU A 112 22.66 6.34 -8.63
CA GLU A 112 23.70 5.88 -9.53
C GLU A 112 23.17 5.82 -10.98
N PRO A 113 23.94 6.21 -12.01
CA PRO A 113 23.48 6.18 -13.40
C PRO A 113 23.08 4.79 -13.92
N SER A 114 23.54 3.72 -13.25
CA SER A 114 23.18 2.34 -13.55
C SER A 114 21.83 1.93 -12.97
N ASP A 115 21.27 2.72 -12.06
CA ASP A 115 20.05 2.41 -11.33
C ASP A 115 18.86 3.03 -12.06
N VAL A 116 18.22 2.20 -12.89
CA VAL A 116 17.21 2.61 -13.88
C VAL A 116 15.84 1.93 -13.65
N ALA A 117 15.61 1.30 -12.50
CA ALA A 117 14.38 0.55 -12.26
C ALA A 117 13.15 1.46 -12.25
N ILE A 118 13.24 2.64 -11.64
CA ILE A 118 12.14 3.61 -11.60
C ILE A 118 11.83 4.10 -13.01
N GLU A 119 12.86 4.46 -13.76
CA GLU A 119 12.76 4.96 -15.13
C GLU A 119 12.17 3.91 -16.08
N ALA A 120 12.47 2.63 -15.87
CA ALA A 120 11.92 1.54 -16.66
C ALA A 120 10.46 1.20 -16.32
N VAL A 121 10.08 1.28 -15.04
CA VAL A 121 8.75 0.87 -14.55
C VAL A 121 7.74 2.01 -14.63
N GLU A 122 8.12 3.25 -14.32
CA GLU A 122 7.20 4.39 -14.28
C GLU A 122 6.37 4.60 -15.56
N PRO A 123 6.93 4.42 -16.79
CA PRO A 123 6.16 4.52 -18.02
C PRO A 123 5.09 3.44 -18.22
N LEU A 124 5.15 2.34 -17.46
CA LEU A 124 4.14 1.27 -17.50
C LEU A 124 2.91 1.59 -16.65
N LEU A 125 2.99 2.58 -15.76
CA LEU A 125 1.94 2.87 -14.78
C LEU A 125 0.86 3.76 -15.40
N ASP A 126 -0.39 3.30 -15.37
CA ASP A 126 -1.55 4.11 -15.74
C ASP A 126 -1.80 5.23 -14.72
N LYS A 127 -1.64 4.89 -13.44
CA LYS A 127 -1.87 5.79 -12.30
C LYS A 127 -0.75 5.62 -11.28
N ARG A 128 -0.15 6.72 -10.82
CA ARG A 128 0.87 6.70 -9.76
C ARG A 128 0.23 6.79 -8.38
N LEU A 129 0.71 5.99 -7.45
CA LEU A 129 0.36 6.04 -6.03
C LEU A 129 1.36 6.94 -5.29
N THR A 130 1.28 8.26 -5.50
CA THR A 130 2.31 9.22 -5.03
C THR A 130 2.52 9.21 -3.51
N ALA A 131 1.44 8.98 -2.75
CA ALA A 131 1.51 8.88 -1.28
C ALA A 131 2.42 7.74 -0.80
N PHE A 132 2.62 6.68 -1.58
CA PHE A 132 3.52 5.58 -1.21
C PHE A 132 4.95 6.08 -1.01
N GLY A 133 5.46 6.91 -1.93
CA GLY A 133 6.80 7.47 -1.83
C GLY A 133 6.95 8.37 -0.61
N GLU A 134 5.95 9.21 -0.33
CA GLU A 134 5.95 10.12 0.83
C GLU A 134 5.95 9.36 2.16
N LEU A 135 5.08 8.35 2.29
CA LEU A 135 5.01 7.49 3.46
C LEU A 135 6.31 6.70 3.66
N PHE A 136 6.87 6.18 2.57
CA PHE A 136 8.15 5.49 2.60
C PHE A 136 9.27 6.43 3.05
N THR A 137 9.36 7.65 2.52
CA THR A 137 10.34 8.64 2.96
C THR A 137 10.22 8.95 4.45
N ARG A 138 9.00 9.04 5.00
CA ARG A 138 8.79 9.23 6.44
C ARG A 138 9.39 8.08 7.25
N LEU A 139 9.07 6.83 6.89
CA LEU A 139 9.59 5.64 7.57
C LEU A 139 11.13 5.55 7.48
N VAL A 140 11.70 5.83 6.31
CA VAL A 140 13.15 5.83 6.13
C VAL A 140 13.81 6.96 6.91
N TYR A 141 13.21 8.15 6.96
CA TYR A 141 13.73 9.25 7.77
C TYR A 141 13.76 8.90 9.26
N GLU A 142 12.72 8.23 9.77
CA GLU A 142 12.71 7.72 11.14
C GLU A 142 13.82 6.69 11.38
N ALA A 143 14.12 5.84 10.39
CA ALA A 143 15.14 4.80 10.51
C ALA A 143 16.60 5.30 10.37
N VAL A 144 16.87 6.21 9.42
CA VAL A 144 18.25 6.60 9.04
C VAL A 144 18.50 8.11 8.97
N GLY A 145 17.52 8.93 9.37
CA GLY A 145 17.63 10.40 9.38
C GLY A 145 17.76 11.01 7.99
N THR A 146 18.59 12.05 7.86
CA THR A 146 18.76 12.83 6.62
C THR A 146 19.32 12.02 5.44
N ARG A 147 19.85 10.81 5.68
CA ARG A 147 20.22 9.88 4.60
C ARG A 147 19.03 9.46 3.74
N ALA A 148 17.80 9.62 4.24
CA ALA A 148 16.56 9.41 3.50
C ALA A 148 16.47 10.24 2.22
N VAL A 149 17.22 11.34 2.08
CA VAL A 149 17.24 12.17 0.85
C VAL A 149 17.65 11.38 -0.40
N ALA A 150 18.46 10.32 -0.26
CA ALA A 150 18.87 9.47 -1.38
C ALA A 150 17.88 8.32 -1.67
N ALA A 151 16.87 8.12 -0.83
CA ALA A 151 15.93 7.02 -0.97
C ALA A 151 14.93 7.33 -2.08
N ARG A 152 14.77 6.39 -3.01
CA ARG A 152 13.82 6.50 -4.13
C ARG A 152 13.00 5.21 -4.22
N THR A 153 11.71 5.39 -4.45
CA THR A 153 10.73 4.34 -4.74
C THR A 153 9.68 4.89 -5.69
N VAL A 154 8.96 4.01 -6.38
CA VAL A 154 7.75 4.38 -7.11
C VAL A 154 6.71 3.28 -6.92
N ALA A 155 5.45 3.66 -6.88
CA ALA A 155 4.33 2.73 -6.91
C ALA A 155 3.23 3.25 -7.82
N GLY A 156 2.46 2.34 -8.37
CA GLY A 156 1.37 2.65 -9.29
C GLY A 156 0.49 1.45 -9.57
N VAL A 157 -0.46 1.65 -10.46
CA VAL A 157 -1.29 0.60 -11.04
C VAL A 157 -1.05 0.58 -12.54
N ALA A 158 -0.92 -0.61 -13.10
CA ALA A 158 -0.80 -0.87 -14.54
C ALA A 158 -1.75 -2.02 -14.90
N ASP A 159 -2.68 -1.81 -15.82
CA ASP A 159 -3.67 -2.81 -16.26
C ASP A 159 -4.39 -3.53 -15.10
N GLY A 160 -4.72 -2.77 -14.05
CA GLY A 160 -5.40 -3.31 -12.85
C GLY A 160 -4.50 -4.08 -11.88
N VAL A 161 -3.17 -4.11 -12.11
CA VAL A 161 -2.17 -4.73 -11.25
C VAL A 161 -1.36 -3.65 -10.51
N PRO A 162 -1.34 -3.64 -9.17
CA PRO A 162 -0.43 -2.80 -8.41
C PRO A 162 1.04 -3.19 -8.63
N VAL A 163 1.88 -2.19 -8.80
CA VAL A 163 3.33 -2.35 -9.02
C VAL A 163 4.09 -1.47 -8.03
N PHE A 164 5.06 -2.06 -7.32
CA PHE A 164 5.90 -1.37 -6.33
C PHE A 164 7.38 -1.57 -6.63
N CYS A 165 8.12 -0.48 -6.78
CA CYS A 165 9.58 -0.49 -6.89
C CYS A 165 10.22 -0.13 -5.55
N LEU A 166 10.86 -1.13 -4.94
CA LEU A 166 11.49 -1.05 -3.63
C LEU A 166 13.01 -0.92 -3.72
N PRO A 167 13.68 -0.37 -2.69
CA PRO A 167 15.13 -0.31 -2.66
C PRO A 167 15.77 -1.69 -2.52
N GLY A 168 16.97 -1.87 -3.07
CA GLY A 168 17.70 -3.15 -3.01
C GLY A 168 18.32 -3.49 -1.64
N ASN A 169 18.21 -2.59 -0.66
CA ASN A 169 18.60 -2.88 0.72
C ASN A 169 17.48 -3.70 1.40
N ALA A 170 17.86 -4.82 2.03
CA ALA A 170 16.93 -5.75 2.68
C ALA A 170 16.06 -5.09 3.76
N ASP A 171 16.62 -4.24 4.60
CA ASP A 171 15.87 -3.57 5.67
C ASP A 171 14.90 -2.53 5.12
N ALA A 172 15.29 -1.77 4.10
CA ALA A 172 14.43 -0.80 3.45
C ALA A 172 13.27 -1.48 2.67
N SER A 173 13.57 -2.60 1.98
CA SER A 173 12.56 -3.44 1.34
C SER A 173 11.57 -4.01 2.37
N ARG A 174 12.08 -4.53 3.50
CA ARG A 174 11.24 -5.04 4.60
C ARG A 174 10.33 -3.95 5.15
N LEU A 175 10.90 -2.77 5.42
CA LEU A 175 10.18 -1.62 5.97
C LEU A 175 8.99 -1.24 5.08
N ALA A 176 9.22 -1.11 3.77
CA ALA A 176 8.16 -0.81 2.81
C ALA A 176 7.11 -1.93 2.73
N LEU A 177 7.57 -3.18 2.64
CA LEU A 177 6.68 -4.33 2.48
C LEU A 177 5.76 -4.51 3.69
N GLU A 178 6.32 -4.56 4.89
CA GLU A 178 5.57 -4.85 6.12
C GLU A 178 4.68 -3.70 6.58
N ASN A 179 5.11 -2.45 6.40
CA ASN A 179 4.39 -1.29 6.96
C ASN A 179 3.46 -0.61 5.96
N LEU A 180 3.64 -0.82 4.66
CA LEU A 180 2.87 -0.12 3.63
C LEU A 180 2.17 -1.06 2.66
N ILE A 181 2.84 -2.12 2.20
CA ILE A 181 2.29 -2.98 1.14
C ILE A 181 1.38 -4.05 1.71
N LEU A 182 1.86 -4.90 2.62
CA LEU A 182 1.06 -6.01 3.17
C LEU A 182 -0.27 -5.56 3.80
N PRO A 183 -0.35 -4.44 4.53
CA PRO A 183 -1.62 -3.97 5.08
C PRO A 183 -2.65 -3.53 4.03
N GLU A 184 -2.19 -3.04 2.88
CA GLU A 184 -3.04 -2.32 1.91
C GLU A 184 -3.23 -3.07 0.57
N VAL A 185 -2.36 -4.03 0.24
CA VAL A 185 -2.27 -4.59 -1.12
C VAL A 185 -3.58 -5.24 -1.59
N ALA A 186 -4.30 -5.92 -0.69
CA ALA A 186 -5.60 -6.52 -1.03
C ALA A 186 -6.64 -5.44 -1.39
N TYR A 187 -6.71 -4.37 -0.60
CA TYR A 187 -7.59 -3.23 -0.88
C TYR A 187 -7.23 -2.52 -2.20
N LEU A 188 -5.93 -2.33 -2.46
CA LEU A 188 -5.46 -1.71 -3.70
C LEU A 188 -5.80 -2.56 -4.93
N ILE A 189 -5.70 -3.88 -4.83
CA ILE A 189 -6.10 -4.81 -5.91
C ILE A 189 -7.60 -4.69 -6.19
N ASP A 190 -8.43 -4.72 -5.15
CA ASP A 190 -9.88 -4.61 -5.29
C ASP A 190 -10.28 -3.28 -5.94
N LEU A 191 -9.63 -2.18 -5.54
CA LEU A 191 -9.86 -0.86 -6.12
C LEU A 191 -9.39 -0.78 -7.59
N ALA A 192 -8.21 -1.33 -7.89
CA ALA A 192 -7.65 -1.31 -9.24
C ALA A 192 -8.48 -2.12 -10.25
N ARG A 193 -9.13 -3.20 -9.79
CA ARG A 193 -9.95 -4.08 -10.63
C ARG A 193 -11.41 -3.67 -10.71
N ALA A 194 -11.90 -2.86 -9.76
CA ALA A 194 -13.28 -2.39 -9.77
C ALA A 194 -13.66 -1.60 -11.05
N ASP A 195 -12.70 -0.90 -11.66
CA ASP A 195 -12.90 -0.17 -12.93
C ASP A 195 -13.01 -1.12 -14.14
N LEU A 196 -12.52 -2.36 -14.05
CA LEU A 196 -12.61 -3.38 -15.11
C LEU A 196 -13.94 -4.13 -15.09
N ASP A 197 -14.59 -4.20 -13.93
CA ASP A 197 -15.83 -4.96 -13.71
C ASP A 197 -17.12 -4.17 -14.02
N GLY A 198 -17.03 -2.91 -14.47
CA GLY A 198 -18.10 -2.16 -15.13
C GLY A 198 -19.37 -1.77 -14.33
N ASP A 199 -19.61 -2.34 -13.15
CA ASP A 199 -20.94 -2.28 -12.51
C ASP A 199 -21.09 -1.31 -11.32
N ARG A 200 -20.07 -0.51 -10.97
CA ARG A 200 -20.07 0.24 -9.70
C ARG A 200 -20.34 1.75 -9.76
N TRP A 201 -20.94 2.26 -10.83
CA TRP A 201 -21.50 3.63 -10.86
C TRP A 201 -22.69 3.81 -11.82
N ALA A 202 -23.67 2.91 -11.79
CA ALA A 202 -25.01 3.27 -12.23
C ALA A 202 -25.60 4.20 -11.15
N VAL A 203 -25.45 5.51 -11.31
CA VAL A 203 -26.16 6.50 -10.49
C VAL A 203 -27.65 6.22 -10.70
N ALA A 204 -28.34 5.83 -9.62
CA ALA A 204 -29.79 5.83 -9.61
C ALA A 204 -30.23 7.25 -9.99
N GLY A 205 -30.88 7.38 -11.16
CA GLY A 205 -31.53 8.63 -11.52
C GLY A 205 -32.54 8.95 -10.44
N ASP A 206 -32.35 10.07 -9.76
CA ASP A 206 -33.38 10.69 -8.94
C ASP A 206 -34.56 11.01 -9.87
N GLU A 207 -35.59 10.17 -9.82
CA GLU A 207 -36.91 10.51 -10.32
C GLU A 207 -37.49 11.54 -9.34
N ASP A 208 -37.27 12.82 -9.63
CA ASP A 208 -37.98 13.93 -8.99
C ASP A 208 -39.48 13.89 -9.37
N GLU A 209 -40.24 13.00 -8.73
CA GLU A 209 -41.66 13.21 -8.51
C GLU A 209 -41.83 14.17 -7.33
N ASN A 210 -42.22 15.42 -7.60
CA ASN A 210 -43.41 16.06 -7.01
C ASN A 210 -43.44 17.58 -7.24
N GLY A 211 -44.48 18.04 -7.92
CA GLY A 211 -44.83 19.45 -8.04
C GLY A 211 -46.29 19.62 -8.44
N ALA A 212 -47.20 19.22 -7.55
CA ALA A 212 -48.62 19.46 -7.68
C ALA A 212 -48.95 20.97 -7.61
N GLY A 213 -49.88 21.41 -8.47
CA GLY A 213 -50.73 22.57 -8.19
C GLY A 213 -50.99 23.48 -9.38
N ASP A 214 -52.11 23.29 -10.09
CA ASP A 214 -53.00 24.40 -10.48
C ASP A 214 -54.39 23.86 -10.89
N ASP A 215 -55.28 23.71 -9.90
CA ASP A 215 -56.72 23.56 -10.13
C ASP A 215 -57.34 24.97 -10.07
N GLY A 216 -57.65 25.55 -11.24
CA GLY A 216 -58.02 26.96 -11.27
C GLY A 216 -58.72 27.49 -12.52
N ARG A 217 -59.98 27.07 -12.73
CA ARG A 217 -61.09 27.79 -13.39
C ARG A 217 -61.34 27.62 -14.89
N ALA A 218 -62.59 27.27 -15.14
CA ALA A 218 -63.32 27.32 -16.40
C ALA A 218 -63.47 28.75 -16.93
N ASP A 219 -63.45 28.90 -18.26
CA ASP A 219 -64.35 29.83 -18.94
C ASP A 219 -64.65 29.30 -20.36
N THR A 220 -65.95 29.12 -20.59
CA THR A 220 -66.63 28.97 -21.88
C THR A 220 -66.40 30.22 -22.75
N ASP A 221 -66.06 30.05 -24.04
CA ASP A 221 -66.90 30.55 -25.14
C ASP A 221 -66.33 30.25 -26.55
N GLN A 222 -67.18 29.57 -27.33
CA GLN A 222 -67.64 29.88 -28.70
C GLN A 222 -66.71 30.45 -29.79
N ASN A 223 -67.02 29.96 -31.01
CA ASN A 223 -66.84 30.57 -32.34
C ASN A 223 -65.51 30.24 -33.03
N GLY A 224 -65.40 29.70 -34.25
CA GLY A 224 -66.33 29.55 -35.37
C GLY A 224 -65.51 29.76 -36.67
N GLY A 225 -65.72 28.92 -37.69
CA GLY A 225 -65.47 29.31 -39.08
C GLY A 225 -64.33 28.61 -39.84
N ARG A 226 -64.77 27.73 -40.74
CA ARG A 226 -64.26 27.39 -42.09
C ARG A 226 -62.87 26.80 -42.26
#